data_AF-A0A511TBV8-F1
#
_entry.id   AF-A0A511TBV8-F1
#
_cell.length_a   1.000
_cell.length_b   1.000
_cell.length_c   1.000
_cell.angle_alpha   90.00
_cell.angle_beta   90.00
_cell.angle_gamma   90.00
#
_symmetry.space_group_name_H-M   'P 1'
#
loop_
_entity.id
_entity.type
_entity.pdbx_description
1 polymer ?
#
loop_
_entity_poly.entity_id
_entity_poly.type
_entity_poly.pdbx_seq_one_letter_code
_entity_poly.pdbx_strand_id
1 'polypeptide(L)'
;MRREVRGVVRSMVLASVLLAGCAGTVKAPYPKLQADTSPAAIARGAAIFHASCESCHRGGDNETASGAPLHELPSYMGKFHASNLTSHPTAGIGSATDEELARVIRYAVSRDGRLMVMPSYGMGDKDLAAVLGFLRSGHPLFTPDPTPAPRSEFSFIGGLGFRIITGNEPIPRPPLGIPVPEKAATLEYGRYMAHDVYDCASCHTPGFSPRKTEGDDVFSGGMSFKDPEGQDVESSNITFHGTGLAHWTLEDFTRAVKDGIAPDGSALRSPMPRFRGMDAVEAQALYDYLRSVPLKKNNVDGARPRLTATSVRPTWVTKLDDGAEGDDGSESTTVAEAASATTTGTGTASPASTTGAVAGTTPHSPQPHNGEATTPHASAAHHAANAPAHGSATTVASNTAGSTMPQGSATTVAGTETHGSTTTAGSKTTGGSTPHGSATPVASNTAGSSTTKGSATTVAGTASPAATPVTSSPVPRKPRPAAPKVDALKLFTQLGCAGCHAPGARYHEQIARASRRSDAELVRWVRNPEQFQPGTPMPTYADLLDERTALALVRWVKSGGPATLAPAAH
;
A
#
# COMPACT_ATOMS: atom_id res chain seq x y z
N MET A 1 12.84 -1.99 61.38
CA MET A 1 14.17 -2.11 60.71
C MET A 1 14.36 -3.32 59.79
N ARG A 2 14.97 -4.47 60.17
CA ARG A 2 15.41 -5.49 59.16
C ARG A 2 14.31 -6.04 58.21
N ARG A 3 13.04 -6.10 58.64
CA ARG A 3 11.91 -6.45 57.75
C ARG A 3 11.53 -5.31 56.78
N GLU A 4 11.50 -4.07 57.24
CA GLU A 4 11.16 -2.90 56.43
C GLU A 4 12.24 -2.60 55.40
N VAL A 5 13.52 -2.69 55.77
CA VAL A 5 14.64 -2.55 54.82
C VAL A 5 14.53 -3.61 53.71
N ARG A 6 14.12 -4.85 54.03
CA ARG A 6 13.84 -5.88 53.02
C ARG A 6 12.61 -5.58 52.17
N GLY A 7 11.58 -4.93 52.72
CA GLY A 7 10.41 -4.45 51.98
C GLY A 7 10.78 -3.35 51.00
N VAL A 8 11.45 -2.29 51.46
CA VAL A 8 11.93 -1.17 50.64
C VAL A 8 12.90 -1.64 49.56
N VAL A 9 13.85 -2.53 49.87
CA VAL A 9 14.75 -3.11 48.86
C VAL A 9 13.99 -3.98 47.86
N ARG A 10 12.97 -4.76 48.26
CA ARG A 10 12.11 -5.48 47.30
C ARG A 10 11.34 -4.53 46.40
N SER A 11 10.71 -3.50 46.95
CA SER A 11 9.96 -2.51 46.17
C SER A 11 10.86 -1.70 45.24
N MET A 12 12.08 -1.36 45.69
CA MET A 12 13.09 -0.72 44.84
C MET A 12 13.56 -1.66 43.73
N VAL A 13 13.88 -2.93 44.00
CA VAL A 13 14.26 -3.88 42.95
C VAL A 13 13.11 -4.14 41.97
N LEU A 14 11.87 -4.23 42.45
CA LEU A 14 10.70 -4.38 41.58
C LEU A 14 10.50 -3.13 40.71
N ALA A 15 10.62 -1.94 41.29
CA ALA A 15 10.62 -0.68 40.56
C ALA A 15 11.79 -0.56 39.57
N SER A 16 13.00 -1.04 39.92
CA SER A 16 14.17 -1.08 39.03
C SER A 16 13.97 -2.03 37.86
N VAL A 17 13.32 -3.18 38.07
CA VAL A 17 12.99 -4.14 37.00
C VAL A 17 11.87 -3.58 36.10
N LEU A 18 10.90 -2.86 36.68
CA LEU A 18 9.86 -2.15 35.91
C LEU A 18 10.44 -0.95 35.12
N LEU A 19 11.38 -0.20 35.69
CA LEU A 19 12.10 0.91 35.03
C LEU A 19 13.09 0.42 33.95
N ALA A 20 13.74 -0.73 34.18
CA ALA A 20 14.50 -1.43 33.14
C ALA A 20 13.60 -1.95 32.00
N GLY A 21 12.29 -2.05 32.23
CA GLY A 21 11.28 -2.35 31.21
C GLY A 21 11.23 -1.36 30.04
N CYS A 22 11.77 -0.14 30.20
CA CYS A 22 11.85 0.88 29.15
C CYS A 22 12.92 0.61 28.07
N ALA A 23 13.84 -0.33 28.29
CA ALA A 23 15.04 -0.53 27.45
C ALA A 23 15.37 -2.00 27.14
N GLY A 24 14.38 -2.90 27.15
CA GLY A 24 14.60 -4.31 26.84
C GLY A 24 15.09 -4.53 25.40
N THR A 25 16.30 -5.07 25.26
CA THR A 25 16.81 -5.54 23.96
C THR A 25 16.40 -6.99 23.72
N VAL A 26 16.19 -7.34 22.45
CA VAL A 26 15.81 -8.66 21.97
C VAL A 26 16.92 -9.25 21.11
N LYS A 27 17.15 -10.55 21.26
CA LYS A 27 18.12 -11.28 20.43
C LYS A 27 17.45 -11.67 19.12
N ALA A 28 18.05 -11.24 18.01
CA ALA A 28 17.75 -11.74 16.67
C ALA A 28 19.08 -11.98 15.95
N PRO A 29 19.19 -12.99 15.08
CA PRO A 29 20.41 -13.23 14.33
C PRO A 29 20.65 -12.11 13.31
N TYR A 30 21.89 -12.00 12.86
CA TYR A 30 22.28 -11.17 11.72
C TYR A 30 22.26 -12.05 10.46
N PRO A 31 21.33 -11.85 9.50
CA PRO A 31 21.36 -12.53 8.21
C PRO A 31 22.69 -12.23 7.50
N LYS A 32 23.48 -13.24 7.14
CA LYS A 32 24.73 -13.02 6.37
C LYS A 32 24.42 -12.80 4.88
N LEU A 33 23.62 -11.78 4.61
CA LEU A 33 23.27 -11.32 3.26
C LEU A 33 24.15 -10.14 2.87
N GLN A 34 24.37 -10.01 1.57
CA GLN A 34 25.04 -8.87 0.96
C GLN A 34 24.10 -8.22 -0.06
N ALA A 35 24.25 -6.92 -0.27
CA ALA A 35 23.53 -6.19 -1.30
C ALA A 35 23.83 -6.72 -2.70
N ASP A 36 22.80 -7.13 -3.46
CA ASP A 36 22.92 -7.44 -4.89
C ASP A 36 22.76 -6.13 -5.68
N THR A 37 23.88 -5.59 -6.13
CA THR A 37 23.95 -4.33 -6.88
C THR A 37 23.91 -4.53 -8.40
N SER A 38 23.52 -5.72 -8.87
CA SER A 38 23.26 -5.92 -10.30
C SER A 38 22.08 -5.06 -10.78
N PRO A 39 22.04 -4.60 -12.05
CA PRO A 39 20.97 -3.74 -12.53
C PRO A 39 19.56 -4.36 -12.38
N ALA A 40 19.44 -5.68 -12.53
CA ALA A 40 18.19 -6.40 -12.34
C ALA A 40 17.75 -6.45 -10.86
N ALA A 41 18.70 -6.65 -9.94
CA ALA A 41 18.42 -6.62 -8.51
C ALA A 41 18.11 -5.20 -8.02
N ILE A 42 18.82 -4.16 -8.49
CA ILE A 42 18.49 -2.77 -8.18
C ILE A 42 17.06 -2.43 -8.65
N ALA A 43 16.67 -2.85 -9.85
CA ALA A 43 15.30 -2.65 -10.35
C ALA A 43 14.25 -3.40 -9.50
N ARG A 44 14.54 -4.64 -9.08
CA ARG A 44 13.67 -5.42 -8.16
C ARG A 44 13.56 -4.75 -6.78
N GLY A 45 14.68 -4.30 -6.23
CA GLY A 45 14.77 -3.62 -4.94
C GLY A 45 14.03 -2.29 -4.94
N ALA A 46 14.14 -1.51 -6.03
CA ALA A 46 13.37 -0.29 -6.23
C ALA A 46 11.86 -0.58 -6.21
N ALA A 47 11.41 -1.58 -6.97
CA ALA A 47 9.99 -1.96 -7.03
C ALA A 47 9.42 -2.33 -5.64
N ILE A 48 10.18 -3.11 -4.84
CA ILE A 48 9.79 -3.46 -3.47
C ILE A 48 9.82 -2.24 -2.53
N PHE A 49 10.87 -1.41 -2.62
CA PHE A 49 11.04 -0.24 -1.75
C PHE A 49 9.93 0.79 -1.95
N HIS A 50 9.63 1.16 -3.21
CA HIS A 50 8.55 2.09 -3.54
C HIS A 50 7.18 1.57 -3.07
N ALA A 51 7.01 0.25 -3.04
CA ALA A 51 5.75 -0.40 -2.70
C ALA A 51 5.54 -0.56 -1.19
N SER A 52 6.60 -0.79 -0.40
CA SER A 52 6.48 -1.26 1.00
C SER A 52 7.28 -0.43 2.02
N CYS A 53 8.29 0.33 1.60
CA CYS A 53 9.17 1.08 2.50
C CYS A 53 8.97 2.59 2.40
N GLU A 54 8.70 3.09 1.19
CA GLU A 54 8.73 4.51 0.89
C GLU A 54 7.70 5.34 1.66
N SER A 55 6.47 4.85 1.82
CA SER A 55 5.37 5.59 2.45
C SER A 55 5.72 6.10 3.84
N CYS A 56 6.36 5.25 4.66
CA CYS A 56 6.81 5.59 6.01
C CYS A 56 8.18 6.30 6.01
N HIS A 57 9.12 5.91 5.15
CA HIS A 57 10.49 6.41 5.20
C HIS A 57 10.76 7.70 4.40
N ARG A 58 9.84 8.16 3.54
CA ARG A 58 10.02 9.39 2.76
C ARG A 58 9.74 10.64 3.62
N GLY A 59 10.77 11.47 3.77
CA GLY A 59 10.77 12.62 4.68
C GLY A 59 9.89 13.79 4.23
N GLY A 60 9.88 14.84 5.04
CA GLY A 60 9.03 16.02 4.86
C GLY A 60 9.36 16.89 3.63
N ASP A 61 10.54 16.73 3.04
CA ASP A 61 10.91 17.32 1.74
C ASP A 61 10.20 16.62 0.56
N ASN A 62 9.77 15.37 0.76
CA ASN A 62 9.18 14.46 -0.22
C ASN A 62 10.15 14.03 -1.33
N GLU A 63 11.44 14.34 -1.19
CA GLU A 63 12.52 14.10 -2.15
C GLU A 63 13.54 13.07 -1.62
N THR A 64 13.68 12.94 -0.30
CA THR A 64 14.61 12.00 0.33
C THR A 64 13.91 10.99 1.24
N ALA A 65 14.57 9.85 1.47
CA ALA A 65 14.17 8.84 2.46
C ALA A 65 14.70 9.19 3.87
N SER A 66 14.60 10.47 4.27
CA SER A 66 15.10 11.00 5.56
C SER A 66 14.24 10.63 6.78
N GLY A 67 13.12 9.94 6.59
CA GLY A 67 12.20 9.49 7.64
C GLY A 67 11.10 10.50 7.96
N ALA A 68 9.94 10.01 8.36
CA ALA A 68 8.77 10.81 8.73
C ALA A 68 8.20 10.39 10.11
N PRO A 69 7.48 11.28 10.81
CA PRO A 69 6.62 10.88 11.94
C PRO A 69 5.54 9.90 11.49
N LEU A 70 5.28 8.87 12.30
CA LEU A 70 4.27 7.84 12.07
C LEU A 70 2.97 8.23 12.80
N HIS A 71 2.16 9.06 12.16
CA HIS A 71 0.90 9.59 12.72
C HIS A 71 -0.23 8.57 12.76
N GLU A 72 -0.14 7.51 11.94
CA GLU A 72 -1.11 6.43 11.85
C GLU A 72 -1.15 5.52 13.09
N LEU A 73 -0.12 5.60 13.94
CA LEU A 73 -0.02 4.86 15.18
C LEU A 73 -0.74 5.63 16.31
N PRO A 74 -1.63 4.99 17.10
CA PRO A 74 -2.39 5.68 18.14
C PRO A 74 -1.51 6.42 19.15
N SER A 75 -1.78 7.70 19.38
CA SER A 75 -0.96 8.59 20.23
C SER A 75 -0.80 8.14 21.68
N TYR A 76 -1.73 7.32 22.20
CA TYR A 76 -1.60 6.69 23.52
C TYR A 76 -0.45 5.68 23.59
N MET A 77 -0.01 5.10 22.47
CA MET A 77 1.12 4.18 22.41
C MET A 77 2.47 4.91 22.56
N GLY A 78 2.56 6.18 22.13
CA GLY A 78 3.81 6.93 22.12
C GLY A 78 3.95 7.88 20.94
N LYS A 79 5.18 8.32 20.66
CA LYS A 79 5.57 9.14 19.51
C LYS A 79 6.53 8.33 18.64
N PHE A 80 6.16 8.06 17.41
CA PHE A 80 6.90 7.17 16.53
C PHE A 80 7.39 7.91 15.28
N HIS A 81 8.58 7.53 14.82
CA HIS A 81 9.20 8.07 13.61
C HIS A 81 9.87 6.92 12.84
N ALA A 82 9.76 6.96 11.52
CA ALA A 82 10.56 6.13 10.63
C ALA A 82 12.04 6.57 10.66
N SER A 83 12.94 5.63 10.40
CA SER A 83 14.38 5.91 10.37
C SER A 83 14.79 6.64 9.08
N ASN A 84 15.80 7.51 9.19
CA ASN A 84 16.49 8.09 8.05
C ASN A 84 17.28 6.98 7.31
N LEU A 85 16.91 6.71 6.05
CA LEU A 85 17.52 5.72 5.17
C LEU A 85 18.49 6.35 4.15
N THR A 86 18.86 7.61 4.30
CA THR A 86 19.88 8.23 3.43
C THR A 86 21.26 7.61 3.69
N SER A 87 22.16 7.76 2.72
CA SER A 87 23.53 7.26 2.79
C SER A 87 24.45 8.08 3.73
N HIS A 88 23.90 9.00 4.53
CA HIS A 88 24.68 9.74 5.52
C HIS A 88 25.25 8.77 6.59
N PRO A 89 26.55 8.87 6.96
CA PRO A 89 27.23 7.81 7.71
C PRO A 89 26.76 7.63 9.16
N THR A 90 26.21 8.66 9.81
CA THR A 90 25.81 8.60 11.24
C THR A 90 24.32 8.85 11.47
N ALA A 91 23.76 9.87 10.81
CA ALA A 91 22.33 10.18 10.84
C ALA A 91 21.45 9.21 10.02
N GLY A 92 22.02 8.59 8.98
CA GLY A 92 21.35 7.62 8.11
C GLY A 92 22.01 6.23 8.16
N ILE A 93 21.86 5.45 7.09
CA ILE A 93 22.33 4.05 6.99
C ILE A 93 23.73 3.89 6.39
N GLY A 94 24.45 4.99 6.12
CA GLY A 94 25.74 4.94 5.42
C GLY A 94 26.80 4.06 6.08
N SER A 95 26.79 3.93 7.42
CA SER A 95 27.69 3.05 8.19
C SER A 95 27.05 1.72 8.65
N ALA A 96 25.81 1.43 8.26
CA ALA A 96 25.20 0.14 8.54
C ALA A 96 25.83 -0.94 7.65
N THR A 97 26.10 -2.13 8.19
CA THR A 97 26.41 -3.29 7.36
C THR A 97 25.14 -3.86 6.73
N ASP A 98 25.29 -4.66 5.68
CA ASP A 98 24.14 -5.28 5.03
C ASP A 98 23.43 -6.29 5.94
N GLU A 99 24.17 -6.98 6.82
CA GLU A 99 23.60 -7.89 7.81
C GLU A 99 22.80 -7.16 8.91
N GLU A 100 23.21 -5.94 9.26
CA GLU A 100 22.47 -5.07 10.18
C GLU A 100 21.16 -4.57 9.57
N LEU A 101 21.18 -4.14 8.31
CA LEU A 101 19.98 -3.74 7.58
C LEU A 101 19.04 -4.94 7.34
N ALA A 102 19.59 -6.09 6.97
CA ALA A 102 18.84 -7.33 6.83
C ALA A 102 18.17 -7.75 8.15
N ARG A 103 18.85 -7.58 9.31
CA ARG A 103 18.28 -7.84 10.63
C ARG A 103 17.09 -6.92 10.92
N VAL A 104 17.19 -5.62 10.58
CA VAL A 104 16.09 -4.67 10.74
C VAL A 104 14.89 -5.07 9.90
N ILE A 105 15.08 -5.31 8.59
CA ILE A 105 13.98 -5.63 7.67
C ILE A 105 13.32 -6.98 8.01
N ARG A 106 14.13 -8.02 8.31
CA ARG A 106 13.62 -9.37 8.56
C ARG A 106 12.95 -9.54 9.92
N TYR A 107 13.43 -8.86 10.95
CA TYR A 107 12.99 -9.09 12.34
C TYR A 107 12.35 -7.89 13.03
N ALA A 108 12.33 -6.71 12.40
CA ALA A 108 12.02 -5.42 13.04
C ALA A 108 12.92 -5.11 14.25
N VAL A 109 14.18 -5.57 14.26
CA VAL A 109 15.13 -5.38 15.37
C VAL A 109 16.28 -4.47 14.96
N SER A 110 16.45 -3.38 15.71
CA SER A 110 17.49 -2.36 15.47
C SER A 110 18.93 -2.87 15.71
N ARG A 111 19.91 -2.06 15.28
CA ARG A 111 21.34 -2.27 15.55
C ARG A 111 21.64 -2.41 17.06
N ASP A 112 21.02 -1.57 17.89
CA ASP A 112 21.11 -1.64 19.37
C ASP A 112 20.19 -2.71 20.00
N GLY A 113 19.52 -3.52 19.18
CA GLY A 113 18.75 -4.69 19.62
C GLY A 113 17.35 -4.39 20.14
N ARG A 114 16.81 -3.18 19.96
CA ARG A 114 15.41 -2.85 20.30
C ARG A 114 14.47 -3.43 19.24
N LEU A 115 13.34 -3.98 19.67
CA LEU A 115 12.23 -4.27 18.77
C LEU A 115 11.56 -2.94 18.37
N MET A 116 11.35 -2.73 17.08
CA MET A 116 10.86 -1.48 16.49
C MET A 116 9.38 -1.60 16.10
N VAL A 117 8.68 -0.48 15.99
CA VAL A 117 7.34 -0.43 15.37
C VAL A 117 7.53 -0.29 13.86
N MET A 118 8.03 -1.36 13.26
CA MET A 118 8.23 -1.55 11.83
C MET A 118 7.73 -2.95 11.47
N PRO A 119 7.12 -3.18 10.29
CA PRO A 119 6.78 -4.53 9.84
C PRO A 119 8.02 -5.45 9.74
N SER A 120 7.84 -6.72 10.09
CA SER A 120 8.88 -7.77 9.96
C SER A 120 8.63 -8.54 8.67
N TYR A 121 9.44 -8.28 7.66
CA TYR A 121 9.26 -8.85 6.32
C TYR A 121 9.79 -10.28 6.22
N GLY A 122 9.03 -11.13 5.55
CA GLY A 122 9.40 -12.52 5.30
C GLY A 122 10.15 -12.76 3.99
N MET A 123 10.36 -11.70 3.20
CA MET A 123 10.92 -11.77 1.86
C MET A 123 12.16 -12.68 1.76
N GLY A 124 12.22 -13.41 0.65
CA GLY A 124 13.28 -14.34 0.34
C GLY A 124 14.63 -13.64 0.19
N ASP A 125 15.71 -14.38 0.40
CA ASP A 125 17.06 -13.84 0.51
C ASP A 125 17.48 -13.02 -0.73
N LYS A 126 17.03 -13.43 -1.93
CA LYS A 126 17.29 -12.71 -3.18
C LYS A 126 16.56 -11.36 -3.26
N ASP A 127 15.32 -11.28 -2.78
CA ASP A 127 14.55 -10.03 -2.75
C ASP A 127 15.08 -9.09 -1.65
N LEU A 128 15.49 -9.63 -0.50
CA LEU A 128 16.14 -8.84 0.54
C LEU A 128 17.49 -8.30 0.08
N ALA A 129 18.32 -9.13 -0.58
CA ALA A 129 19.57 -8.69 -1.20
C ALA A 129 19.35 -7.60 -2.27
N ALA A 130 18.27 -7.69 -3.05
CA ALA A 130 17.87 -6.68 -4.03
C ALA A 130 17.45 -5.35 -3.37
N VAL A 131 16.66 -5.37 -2.29
CA VAL A 131 16.30 -4.17 -1.51
C VAL A 131 17.56 -3.52 -0.93
N LEU A 132 18.47 -4.31 -0.35
CA LEU A 132 19.77 -3.81 0.11
C LEU A 132 20.57 -3.19 -1.05
N GLY A 133 20.59 -3.84 -2.22
CA GLY A 133 21.16 -3.32 -3.46
C GLY A 133 20.66 -1.93 -3.83
N PHE A 134 19.34 -1.72 -3.78
CA PHE A 134 18.73 -0.42 -4.04
C PHE A 134 19.11 0.63 -2.98
N LEU A 135 19.08 0.27 -1.69
CA LEU A 135 19.55 1.16 -0.60
C LEU A 135 21.03 1.59 -0.77
N ARG A 136 21.85 0.81 -1.49
CA ARG A 136 23.24 1.14 -1.83
C ARG A 136 23.43 1.82 -3.20
N SER A 137 22.39 1.93 -4.04
CA SER A 137 22.57 2.22 -5.47
C SER A 137 22.90 3.68 -5.82
N GLY A 138 23.06 4.56 -4.84
CA GLY A 138 23.23 6.01 -5.07
C GLY A 138 22.00 6.71 -5.64
N HIS A 139 20.81 6.08 -5.57
CA HIS A 139 19.56 6.68 -6.02
C HIS A 139 19.25 7.99 -5.26
N PRO A 140 18.66 9.03 -5.88
CA PRO A 140 18.46 10.34 -5.23
C PRO A 140 17.70 10.31 -3.89
N LEU A 141 16.83 9.33 -3.67
CA LEU A 141 16.15 9.12 -2.37
C LEU A 141 17.12 8.90 -1.21
N PHE A 142 18.33 8.40 -1.48
CA PHE A 142 19.35 8.11 -0.48
C PHE A 142 20.46 9.17 -0.43
N THR A 143 20.24 10.34 -1.05
CA THR A 143 21.14 11.51 -0.93
C THR A 143 21.38 11.83 0.55
N PRO A 144 22.64 11.96 1.02
CA PRO A 144 22.95 12.13 2.44
C PRO A 144 22.22 13.31 3.10
N ASP A 145 21.39 13.02 4.10
CA ASP A 145 20.83 14.01 5.02
C ASP A 145 21.51 13.89 6.39
N PRO A 146 22.20 14.93 6.90
CA PRO A 146 22.83 14.92 8.22
C PRO A 146 21.84 14.97 9.39
N THR A 147 20.54 15.14 9.15
CA THR A 147 19.48 15.23 10.16
C THR A 147 19.16 13.84 10.73
N PRO A 148 19.43 13.57 12.03
CA PRO A 148 19.07 12.28 12.63
C PRO A 148 17.56 12.21 12.79
N ALA A 149 16.94 11.12 12.31
CA ALA A 149 15.54 10.85 12.60
C ALA A 149 15.34 10.75 14.14
N PRO A 150 14.29 11.40 14.71
CA PRO A 150 13.97 11.25 16.12
C PRO A 150 13.77 9.78 16.50
N ARG A 151 14.14 9.41 17.73
CA ARG A 151 13.90 8.05 18.20
C ARG A 151 12.40 7.86 18.47
N SER A 152 11.89 6.69 18.12
CA SER A 152 10.56 6.25 18.53
C SER A 152 10.51 6.02 20.05
N GLU A 153 9.60 6.74 20.71
CA GLU A 153 9.39 6.79 22.16
C GLU A 153 8.03 6.20 22.52
N PHE A 154 8.02 5.06 23.22
CA PHE A 154 6.80 4.51 23.78
C PHE A 154 6.35 5.31 25.01
N SER A 155 5.04 5.49 25.18
CA SER A 155 4.46 5.85 26.48
C SER A 155 4.64 4.69 27.47
N PHE A 156 4.47 4.92 28.78
CA PHE A 156 4.54 3.83 29.76
C PHE A 156 3.53 2.70 29.46
N ILE A 157 2.29 3.07 29.15
CA ILE A 157 1.21 2.13 28.82
C ILE A 157 1.49 1.46 27.47
N GLY A 158 1.89 2.24 26.45
CA GLY A 158 2.19 1.75 25.12
C GLY A 158 3.38 0.78 25.10
N GLY A 159 4.43 1.05 25.87
CA GLY A 159 5.59 0.17 26.00
C GLY A 159 5.25 -1.15 26.69
N LEU A 160 4.45 -1.11 27.76
CA LEU A 160 3.95 -2.32 28.42
C LEU A 160 3.04 -3.14 27.47
N GLY A 161 2.10 -2.48 26.79
CA GLY A 161 1.21 -3.10 25.81
C GLY A 161 1.97 -3.75 24.66
N PHE A 162 2.92 -3.03 24.06
CA PHE A 162 3.76 -3.54 22.98
C PHE A 162 4.55 -4.79 23.40
N ARG A 163 5.12 -4.82 24.61
CA ARG A 163 5.81 -6.00 25.15
C ARG A 163 4.87 -7.20 25.32
N ILE A 164 3.63 -6.99 25.75
CA ILE A 164 2.63 -8.06 25.90
C ILE A 164 2.19 -8.58 24.52
N ILE A 165 1.86 -7.68 23.59
CA ILE A 165 1.33 -7.98 22.25
C ILE A 165 2.36 -8.71 21.36
N THR A 166 3.64 -8.37 21.49
CA THR A 166 4.76 -8.99 20.75
C THR A 166 5.37 -10.19 21.49
N GLY A 167 5.05 -10.39 22.77
CA GLY A 167 5.82 -11.24 23.68
C GLY A 167 7.23 -10.70 23.99
N ASN A 168 7.59 -9.50 23.53
CA ASN A 168 8.94 -8.96 23.50
C ASN A 168 9.93 -9.88 22.76
N GLU A 169 9.49 -10.49 21.66
CA GLU A 169 10.29 -11.32 20.76
C GLU A 169 10.03 -10.93 19.29
N PRO A 170 11.03 -11.04 18.41
CA PRO A 170 10.81 -10.93 16.97
C PRO A 170 9.99 -12.13 16.44
N ILE A 171 9.40 -11.99 15.25
CA ILE A 171 8.82 -13.15 14.55
C ILE A 171 9.94 -14.16 14.26
N PRO A 172 9.82 -15.44 14.67
CA PRO A 172 10.80 -16.46 14.32
C PRO A 172 10.83 -16.68 12.80
N ARG A 173 11.96 -16.31 12.16
CA ARG A 173 12.23 -16.56 10.74
C ARG A 173 13.68 -17.06 10.58
N PRO A 174 13.97 -17.96 9.61
CA PRO A 174 15.36 -18.36 9.32
C PRO A 174 16.26 -17.16 9.01
N PRO A 175 17.52 -17.14 9.46
CA PRO A 175 18.45 -16.04 9.13
C PRO A 175 18.83 -16.02 7.65
N LEU A 176 18.81 -17.19 6.99
CA LEU A 176 19.13 -17.41 5.58
C LEU A 176 18.34 -18.62 5.07
N GLY A 177 18.33 -18.82 3.75
CA GLY A 177 17.71 -19.94 3.07
C GLY A 177 16.23 -19.76 2.75
N ILE A 178 15.70 -18.53 2.86
CA ILE A 178 14.31 -18.24 2.48
C ILE A 178 14.26 -18.07 0.94
N PRO A 179 13.54 -18.93 0.20
CA PRO A 179 13.47 -18.83 -1.26
C PRO A 179 12.60 -17.65 -1.70
N VAL A 180 12.82 -17.19 -2.93
CA VAL A 180 11.85 -16.37 -3.67
C VAL A 180 11.19 -17.32 -4.69
N PRO A 181 9.86 -17.54 -4.63
CA PRO A 181 9.17 -18.36 -5.62
C PRO A 181 9.31 -17.79 -7.03
N GLU A 182 9.11 -18.63 -8.05
CA GLU A 182 9.16 -18.16 -9.44
C GLU A 182 8.10 -17.07 -9.68
N LYS A 183 8.52 -15.96 -10.31
CA LYS A 183 7.63 -14.83 -10.60
C LYS A 183 6.68 -15.20 -11.73
N ALA A 184 5.52 -15.71 -11.35
CA ALA A 184 4.43 -16.11 -12.22
C ALA A 184 3.07 -15.83 -11.54
N ALA A 185 1.98 -15.89 -12.32
CA ALA A 185 0.62 -15.80 -11.82
C ALA A 185 0.20 -17.10 -11.11
N THR A 186 0.83 -17.41 -9.98
CA THR A 186 0.61 -18.63 -9.19
C THR A 186 0.18 -18.27 -7.76
N LEU A 187 -0.55 -19.19 -7.11
CA LEU A 187 -0.97 -19.01 -5.71
C LEU A 187 0.23 -18.95 -4.75
N GLU A 188 1.33 -19.64 -5.07
CA GLU A 188 2.57 -19.61 -4.28
C GLU A 188 3.23 -18.22 -4.32
N TYR A 189 3.42 -17.67 -5.52
CA TYR A 189 3.96 -16.32 -5.67
C TYR A 189 3.00 -15.26 -5.11
N GLY A 190 1.69 -15.44 -5.29
CA GLY A 190 0.66 -14.58 -4.71
C GLY A 190 0.68 -14.58 -3.17
N ARG A 191 0.81 -15.75 -2.53
CA ARG A 191 1.01 -15.86 -1.08
C ARG A 191 2.25 -15.09 -0.65
N TYR A 192 3.38 -15.35 -1.30
CA TYR A 192 4.65 -14.71 -0.98
C TYR A 192 4.57 -13.18 -1.09
N MET A 193 3.93 -12.65 -2.13
CA MET A 193 3.71 -11.21 -2.24
C MET A 193 2.78 -10.68 -1.13
N ALA A 194 1.68 -11.37 -0.81
CA ALA A 194 0.69 -10.92 0.18
C ALA A 194 1.15 -11.00 1.65
N HIS A 195 2.04 -11.95 1.99
CA HIS A 195 2.50 -12.19 3.37
C HIS A 195 3.91 -11.66 3.63
N ASP A 196 4.80 -11.74 2.65
CA ASP A 196 6.24 -11.67 2.90
C ASP A 196 6.92 -10.46 2.24
N VAL A 197 6.33 -9.89 1.18
CA VAL A 197 6.86 -8.70 0.45
C VAL A 197 6.02 -7.45 0.68
N TYR A 198 4.72 -7.46 0.37
CA TYR A 198 3.81 -6.31 0.54
C TYR A 198 3.08 -6.33 1.89
N ASP A 199 3.19 -7.43 2.64
CA ASP A 199 2.69 -7.59 4.01
C ASP A 199 1.22 -7.16 4.21
N CYS A 200 0.38 -7.44 3.21
CA CYS A 200 -1.07 -7.21 3.27
C CYS A 200 -1.70 -7.93 4.49
N ALA A 201 -1.14 -9.08 4.87
CA ALA A 201 -1.60 -9.88 6.00
C ALA A 201 -1.42 -9.16 7.34
N SER A 202 -0.37 -8.34 7.53
CA SER A 202 -0.21 -7.63 8.80
C SER A 202 -1.22 -6.50 8.95
N CYS A 203 -1.60 -5.79 7.90
CA CYS A 203 -2.56 -4.69 7.95
C CYS A 203 -4.02 -5.15 7.91
N HIS A 204 -4.37 -6.12 7.06
CA HIS A 204 -5.76 -6.56 6.83
C HIS A 204 -6.20 -7.73 7.72
N THR A 205 -5.66 -7.84 8.93
CA THR A 205 -6.06 -8.86 9.90
C THR A 205 -6.28 -8.21 11.28
N PRO A 206 -7.29 -8.61 12.08
CA PRO A 206 -7.59 -7.95 13.35
C PRO A 206 -6.44 -7.89 14.36
N GLY A 207 -6.29 -6.73 15.01
CA GLY A 207 -5.41 -6.54 16.17
C GLY A 207 -3.91 -6.32 15.88
N PHE A 208 -3.14 -6.06 16.93
CA PHE A 208 -1.77 -5.54 16.81
C PHE A 208 -0.65 -6.59 16.94
N SER A 209 -0.97 -7.87 17.15
CA SER A 209 0.08 -8.89 17.24
C SER A 209 0.79 -9.07 15.90
N PRO A 210 2.13 -9.21 15.87
CA PRO A 210 2.86 -9.58 14.66
C PRO A 210 2.61 -11.04 14.25
N ARG A 211 2.02 -11.87 15.12
CA ARG A 211 1.76 -13.31 14.87
C ARG A 211 0.39 -13.60 14.25
N LYS A 212 -0.43 -12.56 14.00
CA LYS A 212 -1.79 -12.71 13.47
C LYS A 212 -1.87 -13.05 11.98
N THR A 213 -0.76 -12.97 11.25
CA THR A 213 -0.72 -13.10 9.77
C THR A 213 -0.99 -14.52 9.27
N GLU A 214 -1.25 -15.47 10.16
CA GLU A 214 -1.56 -16.87 9.86
C GLU A 214 -2.83 -17.30 10.63
N GLY A 215 -3.56 -18.28 10.12
CA GLY A 215 -4.75 -18.83 10.76
C GLY A 215 -6.06 -18.36 10.13
N ASP A 216 -7.14 -18.41 10.92
CA ASP A 216 -8.51 -18.27 10.40
C ASP A 216 -8.93 -16.85 10.05
N ASP A 217 -8.46 -15.82 10.76
CA ASP A 217 -8.95 -14.45 10.59
C ASP A 217 -8.13 -13.62 9.60
N VAL A 218 -7.11 -14.21 8.98
CA VAL A 218 -6.20 -13.53 8.04
C VAL A 218 -7.00 -12.92 6.89
N PHE A 219 -6.66 -11.69 6.53
CA PHE A 219 -7.33 -10.90 5.49
C PHE A 219 -8.79 -10.47 5.78
N SER A 220 -9.34 -10.76 6.97
CA SER A 220 -10.71 -10.38 7.32
C SER A 220 -10.91 -8.87 7.60
N GLY A 221 -9.86 -8.05 7.66
CA GLY A 221 -9.92 -6.64 8.02
C GLY A 221 -10.15 -6.39 9.51
N GLY A 222 -10.19 -5.12 9.94
CA GLY A 222 -10.46 -4.74 11.33
C GLY A 222 -9.22 -4.51 12.20
N MET A 223 -8.07 -4.12 11.62
CA MET A 223 -7.06 -3.41 12.40
C MET A 223 -7.40 -1.92 12.40
N SER A 224 -7.45 -1.32 13.58
CA SER A 224 -7.62 0.12 13.76
C SER A 224 -6.30 0.89 13.61
N PHE A 225 -6.35 2.00 12.87
CA PHE A 225 -5.29 2.97 12.63
C PHE A 225 -5.83 4.39 12.88
N LYS A 226 -4.94 5.38 12.81
CA LYS A 226 -5.34 6.79 12.62
C LYS A 226 -5.16 7.23 11.17
N ASP A 227 -6.10 8.01 10.66
CA ASP A 227 -5.91 8.80 9.44
C ASP A 227 -5.14 10.11 9.75
N PRO A 228 -4.72 10.90 8.73
CA PRO A 228 -4.01 12.17 8.94
C PRO A 228 -4.80 13.17 9.80
N GLU A 229 -6.12 13.10 9.74
CA GLU A 229 -7.06 13.89 10.53
C GLU A 229 -7.28 13.35 11.96
N GLY A 230 -6.53 12.31 12.37
CA GLY A 230 -6.56 11.71 13.71
C GLY A 230 -7.81 10.87 14.02
N GLN A 231 -8.67 10.61 13.02
CA GLN A 231 -9.87 9.79 13.17
C GLN A 231 -9.51 8.31 13.18
N ASP A 232 -10.32 7.50 13.89
CA ASP A 232 -10.16 6.05 13.86
C ASP A 232 -10.63 5.51 12.50
N VAL A 233 -9.74 4.81 11.81
CA VAL A 233 -10.02 4.12 10.55
C VAL A 233 -9.57 2.68 10.64
N GLU A 234 -10.34 1.76 10.07
CA GLU A 234 -10.04 0.34 10.13
C GLU A 234 -9.73 -0.25 8.75
N SER A 235 -8.84 -1.25 8.70
CA SER A 235 -8.51 -1.96 7.48
C SER A 235 -9.70 -2.74 6.94
N SER A 236 -9.89 -2.69 5.62
CA SER A 236 -10.97 -3.41 4.95
C SER A 236 -10.77 -4.92 4.99
N ASN A 237 -11.87 -5.66 4.89
CA ASN A 237 -11.87 -7.09 4.59
C ASN A 237 -11.43 -7.29 3.14
N ILE A 238 -10.35 -8.04 2.91
CA ILE A 238 -9.83 -8.32 1.56
C ILE A 238 -9.99 -9.79 1.12
N THR A 239 -10.76 -10.59 1.87
CA THR A 239 -11.25 -11.88 1.36
C THR A 239 -12.33 -11.66 0.29
N PHE A 240 -12.56 -12.64 -0.59
CA PHE A 240 -13.60 -12.57 -1.63
C PHE A 240 -15.03 -12.84 -1.12
N HIS A 241 -15.32 -12.42 0.12
CA HIS A 241 -16.66 -12.38 0.69
C HIS A 241 -17.41 -11.10 0.24
N GLY A 242 -18.75 -11.08 0.32
CA GLY A 242 -19.56 -9.91 -0.06
C GLY A 242 -19.34 -8.65 0.80
N THR A 243 -18.70 -8.79 1.96
CA THR A 243 -18.22 -7.66 2.79
C THR A 243 -16.80 -7.19 2.42
N GLY A 244 -16.16 -7.85 1.45
CA GLY A 244 -14.81 -7.58 0.96
C GLY A 244 -14.78 -7.55 -0.57
N LEU A 245 -13.92 -8.34 -1.20
CA LEU A 245 -13.58 -8.24 -2.63
C LEU A 245 -14.47 -9.05 -3.59
N ALA A 246 -15.55 -9.71 -3.15
CA ALA A 246 -16.35 -10.63 -3.99
C ALA A 246 -16.73 -10.07 -5.38
N HIS A 247 -17.03 -8.76 -5.43
CA HIS A 247 -17.50 -8.05 -6.60
C HIS A 247 -16.41 -7.29 -7.37
N TRP A 248 -15.14 -7.43 -6.99
CA TRP A 248 -14.03 -6.72 -7.63
C TRP A 248 -13.49 -7.49 -8.82
N THR A 249 -13.34 -6.81 -9.96
CA THR A 249 -12.55 -7.34 -11.08
C THR A 249 -11.05 -7.28 -10.76
N LEU A 250 -10.23 -7.99 -11.53
CA LEU A 250 -8.77 -7.85 -11.47
C LEU A 250 -8.32 -6.42 -11.77
N GLU A 251 -8.99 -5.75 -12.71
CA GLU A 251 -8.69 -4.37 -13.10
C GLU A 251 -8.96 -3.40 -11.94
N ASP A 252 -10.11 -3.54 -11.28
CA ASP A 252 -10.44 -2.77 -10.08
C ASP A 252 -9.45 -3.01 -8.94
N PHE A 253 -9.11 -4.28 -8.67
CA PHE A 253 -8.11 -4.64 -7.67
C PHE A 253 -6.75 -4.03 -7.99
N THR A 254 -6.29 -4.16 -9.24
CA THR A 254 -5.01 -3.63 -9.69
C THR A 254 -4.96 -2.11 -9.52
N ARG A 255 -6.00 -1.40 -9.98
CA ARG A 255 -6.12 0.06 -9.87
C ARG A 255 -6.22 0.55 -8.42
N ALA A 256 -6.94 -0.18 -7.57
CA ALA A 256 -7.05 0.14 -6.16
C ALA A 256 -5.72 -0.05 -5.41
N VAL A 257 -5.04 -1.18 -5.61
CA VAL A 257 -3.79 -1.51 -4.92
C VAL A 257 -2.61 -0.69 -5.46
N LYS A 258 -2.53 -0.49 -6.78
CA LYS A 258 -1.43 0.22 -7.44
C LYS A 258 -1.53 1.74 -7.34
N ASP A 259 -2.69 2.30 -7.66
CA ASP A 259 -2.91 3.75 -7.76
C ASP A 259 -3.68 4.33 -6.57
N GLY A 260 -4.26 3.48 -5.73
CA GLY A 260 -5.04 3.89 -4.56
C GLY A 260 -6.46 4.35 -4.90
N ILE A 261 -7.07 3.87 -5.99
CA ILE A 261 -8.41 4.29 -6.43
C ILE A 261 -9.40 3.10 -6.50
N ALA A 262 -10.48 3.18 -5.72
CA ALA A 262 -11.54 2.18 -5.61
C ALA A 262 -12.43 2.06 -6.89
N PRO A 263 -13.27 1.02 -7.01
CA PRO A 263 -14.18 0.81 -8.15
C PRO A 263 -15.10 2.00 -8.46
N ASP A 264 -15.54 2.74 -7.43
CA ASP A 264 -16.38 3.94 -7.56
C ASP A 264 -15.62 5.21 -8.01
N GLY A 265 -14.30 5.11 -8.22
CA GLY A 265 -13.42 6.22 -8.53
C GLY A 265 -12.96 7.03 -7.31
N SER A 266 -13.35 6.63 -6.09
CA SER A 266 -12.88 7.30 -4.87
C SER A 266 -11.47 6.87 -4.49
N ALA A 267 -10.69 7.76 -3.88
CA ALA A 267 -9.41 7.37 -3.31
C ALA A 267 -9.60 6.42 -2.10
N LEU A 268 -8.73 5.42 -1.99
CA LEU A 268 -8.58 4.63 -0.77
C LEU A 268 -8.15 5.53 0.39
N ARG A 269 -8.66 5.26 1.59
CA ARG A 269 -8.28 6.00 2.79
C ARG A 269 -6.84 5.68 3.21
N SER A 270 -6.18 6.69 3.74
CA SER A 270 -4.97 6.52 4.56
C SER A 270 -5.26 5.57 5.73
N PRO A 271 -4.28 4.77 6.22
CA PRO A 271 -2.88 4.70 5.80
C PRO A 271 -2.58 3.69 4.68
N MET A 272 -3.58 3.23 3.90
CA MET A 272 -3.37 2.24 2.83
C MET A 272 -2.32 2.72 1.81
N PRO A 273 -1.18 2.02 1.64
CA PRO A 273 -0.13 2.42 0.69
C PRO A 273 -0.55 2.15 -0.76
N ARG A 274 0.20 2.74 -1.69
CA ARG A 274 0.05 2.57 -3.15
C ARG A 274 1.23 1.78 -3.69
N PHE A 275 1.00 0.54 -4.12
CA PHE A 275 2.05 -0.37 -4.57
C PHE A 275 2.43 -0.09 -6.04
N ARG A 276 2.90 1.13 -6.35
CA ARG A 276 3.14 1.58 -7.74
C ARG A 276 4.11 0.72 -8.55
N GLY A 277 5.09 0.13 -7.88
CA GLY A 277 6.06 -0.80 -8.48
C GLY A 277 5.46 -2.15 -8.90
N MET A 278 4.22 -2.46 -8.49
CA MET A 278 3.54 -3.72 -8.80
C MET A 278 3.26 -3.84 -10.30
N ASP A 279 3.67 -4.95 -10.90
CA ASP A 279 3.34 -5.29 -12.28
C ASP A 279 2.11 -6.20 -12.42
N ALA A 280 1.74 -6.51 -13.67
CA ALA A 280 0.56 -7.32 -13.97
C ALA A 280 0.66 -8.77 -13.46
N VAL A 281 1.88 -9.34 -13.35
CA VAL A 281 2.07 -10.70 -12.85
C VAL A 281 1.86 -10.73 -11.33
N GLU A 282 2.40 -9.72 -10.62
CA GLU A 282 2.18 -9.55 -9.19
C GLU A 282 0.72 -9.27 -8.85
N ALA A 283 0.06 -8.37 -9.60
CA ALA A 283 -1.35 -8.06 -9.41
C ALA A 283 -2.26 -9.28 -9.63
N GLN A 284 -2.02 -10.06 -10.70
CA GLN A 284 -2.74 -11.31 -10.97
C GLN A 284 -2.49 -12.36 -9.87
N ALA A 285 -1.23 -12.58 -9.47
CA ALA A 285 -0.88 -13.55 -8.45
C ALA A 285 -1.53 -13.23 -7.08
N LEU A 286 -1.48 -11.96 -6.66
CA LEU A 286 -2.16 -11.47 -5.45
C LEU A 286 -3.68 -11.67 -5.52
N TYR A 287 -4.29 -11.30 -6.65
CA TYR A 287 -5.73 -11.43 -6.85
C TYR A 287 -6.19 -12.89 -6.80
N ASP A 288 -5.50 -13.80 -7.48
CA ASP A 288 -5.85 -15.22 -7.45
C ASP A 288 -5.55 -15.87 -6.09
N TYR A 289 -4.48 -15.45 -5.40
CA TYR A 289 -4.23 -15.88 -4.03
C TYR A 289 -5.34 -15.45 -3.07
N LEU A 290 -5.76 -14.18 -3.10
CA LEU A 290 -6.87 -13.67 -2.29
C LEU A 290 -8.24 -14.30 -2.66
N ARG A 291 -8.40 -14.81 -3.89
CA ARG A 291 -9.56 -15.63 -4.28
C ARG A 291 -9.50 -17.06 -3.76
N SER A 292 -8.30 -17.56 -3.41
CA SER A 292 -8.09 -18.90 -2.87
C SER A 292 -8.19 -18.99 -1.35
N VAL A 293 -8.07 -17.87 -0.61
CA VAL A 293 -8.19 -17.87 0.85
C VAL A 293 -9.64 -18.08 1.31
N PRO A 294 -9.87 -18.64 2.52
CA PRO A 294 -11.21 -18.80 3.05
C PRO A 294 -12.00 -17.48 3.09
N LEU A 295 -13.26 -17.52 2.67
CA LEU A 295 -14.14 -16.35 2.71
C LEU A 295 -14.47 -16.01 4.17
N LYS A 296 -14.32 -14.75 4.58
CA LYS A 296 -14.63 -14.30 5.94
C LYS A 296 -15.67 -13.19 5.92
N LYS A 297 -16.78 -13.39 6.64
CA LYS A 297 -17.78 -12.34 6.87
C LYS A 297 -17.29 -11.42 7.98
N ASN A 298 -16.85 -10.24 7.61
CA ASN A 298 -16.55 -9.16 8.54
C ASN A 298 -16.96 -7.84 7.88
N ASN A 299 -17.94 -7.15 8.47
CA ASN A 299 -18.33 -5.81 8.06
C ASN A 299 -17.54 -4.79 8.86
N VAL A 300 -16.52 -4.20 8.24
CA VAL A 300 -15.77 -3.10 8.81
C VAL A 300 -16.41 -1.79 8.32
N ASP A 301 -17.04 -1.05 9.23
CA ASP A 301 -17.86 0.10 8.87
C ASP A 301 -17.02 1.21 8.21
N GLY A 302 -17.60 1.80 7.17
CA GLY A 302 -16.90 2.71 6.25
C GLY A 302 -15.78 2.08 5.41
N ALA A 303 -15.20 0.93 5.79
CA ALA A 303 -14.12 0.25 5.06
C ALA A 303 -14.61 -0.77 4.01
N ARG A 304 -15.93 -0.94 3.84
CA ARG A 304 -16.45 -1.67 2.66
C ARG A 304 -15.94 -1.00 1.38
N PRO A 305 -15.38 -1.78 0.43
CA PRO A 305 -14.98 -1.22 -0.84
C PRO A 305 -16.20 -0.76 -1.65
N ARG A 306 -16.21 0.52 -2.02
CA ARG A 306 -17.35 1.19 -2.66
C ARG A 306 -17.46 0.81 -4.14
N LEU A 307 -18.67 0.43 -4.54
CA LEU A 307 -19.08 0.08 -5.90
C LEU A 307 -20.24 0.99 -6.30
N THR A 308 -20.34 1.36 -7.58
CA THR A 308 -21.51 2.06 -8.12
C THR A 308 -22.35 1.11 -8.97
N ALA A 309 -23.55 1.55 -9.36
CA ALA A 309 -24.36 0.85 -10.35
C ALA A 309 -23.68 0.72 -11.74
N THR A 310 -22.59 1.44 -11.98
CA THR A 310 -21.79 1.36 -13.22
C THR A 310 -20.45 0.63 -13.04
N SER A 311 -20.11 0.15 -11.83
CA SER A 311 -18.93 -0.68 -11.63
C SER A 311 -19.11 -2.04 -12.32
N VAL A 312 -18.10 -2.46 -13.10
CA VAL A 312 -18.10 -3.77 -13.75
C VAL A 312 -18.05 -4.85 -12.67
N ARG A 313 -18.92 -5.87 -12.77
CA ARG A 313 -18.93 -7.01 -11.84
C ARG A 313 -18.35 -8.26 -12.51
N PRO A 314 -17.54 -9.06 -11.79
CA PRO A 314 -17.09 -10.35 -12.30
C PRO A 314 -18.23 -11.33 -12.64
N THR A 315 -18.01 -12.18 -13.64
CA THR A 315 -19.01 -13.14 -14.15
C THR A 315 -19.38 -14.27 -13.18
N TRP A 316 -18.68 -14.41 -12.05
CA TRP A 316 -19.07 -15.34 -10.97
C TRP A 316 -20.04 -14.71 -9.96
N VAL A 317 -20.14 -13.38 -9.89
CA VAL A 317 -21.05 -12.69 -8.95
C VAL A 317 -22.51 -13.01 -9.26
N THR A 318 -22.87 -13.09 -10.54
CA THR A 318 -24.20 -13.44 -11.01
C THR A 318 -24.62 -14.90 -10.72
N LYS A 319 -23.80 -15.68 -10.00
CA LYS A 319 -24.12 -17.01 -9.46
C LYS A 319 -24.19 -17.03 -7.92
N LEU A 320 -23.81 -15.92 -7.27
CA LEU A 320 -23.88 -15.73 -5.82
C LEU A 320 -25.16 -14.96 -5.44
N ASP A 321 -25.61 -14.07 -6.32
CA ASP A 321 -26.81 -13.24 -6.12
C ASP A 321 -28.13 -14.06 -6.21
N ASP A 322 -28.09 -15.32 -6.65
CA ASP A 322 -29.24 -16.26 -6.71
C ASP A 322 -29.78 -16.69 -5.32
N GLY A 323 -29.24 -16.15 -4.22
CA GLY A 323 -29.63 -16.51 -2.85
C GLY A 323 -29.37 -15.45 -1.78
N ALA A 324 -29.13 -14.19 -2.16
CA ALA A 324 -28.87 -13.10 -1.21
C ALA A 324 -29.55 -11.79 -1.64
N GLU A 325 -30.81 -11.62 -1.26
CA GLU A 325 -31.50 -10.32 -1.39
C GLU A 325 -30.85 -9.26 -0.49
N GLY A 326 -30.93 -8.00 -0.95
CA GLY A 326 -30.06 -6.92 -0.49
C GLY A 326 -30.46 -6.28 0.84
N ASP A 327 -29.43 -5.76 1.51
CA ASP A 327 -29.52 -4.64 2.45
C ASP A 327 -28.63 -3.51 1.89
N ASP A 328 -29.15 -2.81 0.88
CA ASP A 328 -28.55 -1.59 0.34
C ASP A 328 -29.05 -0.38 1.14
N GLY A 329 -28.40 -0.16 2.29
CA GLY A 329 -28.65 0.94 3.22
C GLY A 329 -28.62 2.32 2.54
N SER A 330 -29.78 2.73 2.02
CA SER A 330 -30.05 4.02 1.41
C SER A 330 -31.22 4.70 2.12
N GLU A 331 -31.01 5.06 3.38
CA GLU A 331 -31.93 5.96 4.08
C GLU A 331 -31.88 7.36 3.46
N SER A 332 -32.73 7.58 2.45
CA SER A 332 -33.04 8.93 1.98
C SER A 332 -33.87 9.65 3.05
N THR A 333 -33.23 10.55 3.79
CA THR A 333 -33.89 11.44 4.75
C THR A 333 -34.75 12.48 4.02
N THR A 334 -35.98 12.11 3.68
CA THR A 334 -37.00 13.07 3.25
C THR A 334 -37.57 13.79 4.46
N VAL A 335 -37.17 15.05 4.65
CA VAL A 335 -37.82 15.95 5.60
C VAL A 335 -39.25 16.23 5.10
N ALA A 336 -40.24 15.60 5.74
CA ALA A 336 -41.65 15.87 5.50
C ALA A 336 -42.20 16.79 6.60
N GLU A 337 -42.76 17.91 6.17
CA GLU A 337 -43.23 19.01 7.00
C GLU A 337 -44.43 18.62 7.87
N ALA A 338 -44.42 19.00 9.15
CA ALA A 338 -45.50 18.68 10.08
C ALA A 338 -46.69 19.64 9.91
N ALA A 339 -47.85 19.11 9.50
CA ALA A 339 -49.13 19.80 9.54
C ALA A 339 -50.11 19.02 10.44
N SER A 340 -50.66 19.71 11.45
CA SER A 340 -51.41 19.09 12.54
C SER A 340 -52.84 18.66 12.19
N ALA A 341 -53.22 17.55 12.83
CA ALA A 341 -54.55 17.03 13.15
C ALA A 341 -55.80 17.92 12.95
N THR A 342 -56.92 17.28 12.54
CA THR A 342 -58.24 17.30 13.21
C THR A 342 -59.19 16.25 12.58
N THR A 343 -59.55 15.22 13.37
CA THR A 343 -60.94 14.78 13.72
C THR A 343 -62.00 14.71 12.58
N THR A 344 -62.85 13.67 12.38
CA THR A 344 -63.68 12.89 13.33
C THR A 344 -64.42 11.72 12.64
N GLY A 345 -64.94 10.73 13.41
CA GLY A 345 -66.10 9.89 13.04
C GLY A 345 -65.81 8.38 12.83
N THR A 346 -66.00 7.45 13.78
CA THR A 346 -67.25 6.85 14.35
C THR A 346 -68.03 5.88 13.44
N GLY A 347 -68.22 4.62 13.91
CA GLY A 347 -69.20 3.65 13.39
C GLY A 347 -68.59 2.28 13.03
N THR A 348 -68.43 1.32 13.95
CA THR A 348 -69.40 0.31 14.46
C THR A 348 -69.73 -0.88 13.54
N ALA A 349 -69.62 -2.07 14.14
CA ALA A 349 -70.35 -3.32 13.87
C ALA A 349 -69.94 -4.23 12.70
N SER A 350 -69.58 -5.46 13.06
CA SER A 350 -69.78 -6.69 12.27
C SER A 350 -71.24 -7.16 12.44
N PRO A 351 -71.80 -8.04 11.58
CA PRO A 351 -71.65 -9.47 11.82
C PRO A 351 -71.52 -10.35 10.56
N ALA A 352 -71.26 -11.64 10.79
CA ALA A 352 -71.12 -12.70 9.79
C ALA A 352 -72.46 -13.17 9.17
N SER A 353 -72.39 -13.99 8.10
CA SER A 353 -72.89 -15.40 8.13
C SER A 353 -72.84 -16.12 6.76
N THR A 354 -72.42 -17.40 6.78
CA THR A 354 -72.87 -18.61 5.99
C THR A 354 -73.21 -18.53 4.48
N THR A 355 -73.08 -19.55 3.61
CA THR A 355 -73.00 -21.04 3.66
C THR A 355 -72.33 -21.54 2.35
N GLY A 356 -71.88 -22.79 2.15
CA GLY A 356 -71.97 -24.02 2.95
C GLY A 356 -71.19 -25.21 2.35
N ALA A 357 -71.32 -26.39 2.98
CA ALA A 357 -70.72 -27.70 2.57
C ALA A 357 -71.53 -28.37 1.42
N VAL A 358 -71.27 -29.57 0.85
CA VAL A 358 -70.96 -30.95 1.36
C VAL A 358 -70.52 -31.84 0.17
N ALA A 359 -69.97 -33.07 0.24
CA ALA A 359 -69.39 -33.93 1.31
C ALA A 359 -68.69 -35.18 0.69
N GLY A 360 -67.81 -35.85 1.45
CA GLY A 360 -67.48 -37.29 1.32
C GLY A 360 -66.37 -37.69 0.32
N THR A 361 -65.61 -38.79 0.50
CA THR A 361 -65.67 -39.89 1.49
C THR A 361 -64.30 -40.60 1.59
N THR A 362 -63.94 -41.13 2.76
CA THR A 362 -62.78 -42.03 3.02
C THR A 362 -63.29 -43.37 3.60
N PRO A 363 -62.48 -44.37 4.03
CA PRO A 363 -61.06 -44.72 3.78
C PRO A 363 -60.88 -46.19 3.29
N HIS A 364 -59.65 -46.69 3.12
CA HIS A 364 -59.23 -48.03 3.60
C HIS A 364 -57.71 -48.29 3.49
N SER A 365 -57.19 -49.05 4.46
CA SER A 365 -55.92 -49.80 4.41
C SER A 365 -56.16 -51.19 4.98
N PRO A 366 -55.40 -52.22 4.54
CA PRO A 366 -54.91 -53.22 5.48
C PRO A 366 -53.47 -53.71 5.23
N GLN A 367 -52.82 -54.15 6.30
CA GLN A 367 -51.60 -54.99 6.38
C GLN A 367 -52.04 -56.47 6.67
N PRO A 368 -51.18 -57.47 6.98
CA PRO A 368 -49.74 -57.70 6.77
C PRO A 368 -49.41 -59.14 6.25
N HIS A 369 -48.14 -59.56 6.20
CA HIS A 369 -47.68 -60.96 6.47
C HIS A 369 -46.20 -60.99 6.91
N ASN A 370 -45.78 -62.02 7.67
CA ASN A 370 -44.54 -62.09 8.49
C ASN A 370 -43.53 -63.19 8.07
N GLY A 371 -42.30 -63.09 8.60
CA GLY A 371 -41.25 -64.13 8.67
C GLY A 371 -39.83 -63.51 8.67
N GLU A 372 -39.24 -63.08 9.78
CA GLU A 372 -38.56 -63.86 10.86
C GLU A 372 -37.20 -64.45 10.41
N ALA A 373 -36.05 -64.31 11.10
CA ALA A 373 -35.57 -63.37 12.12
C ALA A 373 -34.02 -63.43 12.24
N THR A 374 -33.34 -62.36 12.72
CA THR A 374 -32.21 -62.33 13.69
C THR A 374 -31.60 -60.92 13.81
N THR A 375 -31.16 -60.55 15.02
CA THR A 375 -30.61 -59.22 15.43
C THR A 375 -29.69 -59.43 16.66
N PRO A 376 -29.07 -58.41 17.32
CA PRO A 376 -28.70 -57.04 16.91
C PRO A 376 -27.21 -56.69 17.24
N HIS A 377 -26.78 -55.46 16.92
CA HIS A 377 -26.11 -54.49 17.84
C HIS A 377 -25.86 -53.17 17.06
N ALA A 378 -26.53 -52.05 17.43
CA ALA A 378 -26.05 -50.97 18.31
C ALA A 378 -24.84 -50.20 17.73
N SER A 379 -24.91 -48.96 17.21
CA SER A 379 -25.54 -47.67 17.62
C SER A 379 -24.61 -46.75 18.45
N ALA A 380 -24.54 -45.47 18.03
CA ALA A 380 -24.00 -44.30 18.75
C ALA A 380 -22.48 -44.31 19.09
N ALA A 381 -21.84 -43.22 19.54
CA ALA A 381 -21.87 -41.78 19.16
C ALA A 381 -20.76 -41.05 19.99
N HIS A 382 -20.50 -39.78 19.68
CA HIS A 382 -19.96 -38.74 20.60
C HIS A 382 -18.51 -38.81 21.17
N HIS A 383 -17.87 -37.61 21.16
CA HIS A 383 -16.95 -37.08 22.18
C HIS A 383 -15.57 -37.77 22.43
N ALA A 384 -14.54 -37.13 23.00
CA ALA A 384 -14.14 -35.72 23.08
C ALA A 384 -12.71 -35.60 23.66
N ALA A 385 -12.08 -34.44 23.47
CA ALA A 385 -11.17 -33.75 24.40
C ALA A 385 -9.77 -34.33 24.79
N ASN A 386 -8.92 -33.35 25.16
CA ASN A 386 -7.77 -33.41 26.09
C ASN A 386 -6.41 -34.02 25.65
N ALA A 387 -5.46 -33.09 25.47
CA ALA A 387 -4.06 -33.20 25.92
C ALA A 387 -4.01 -33.06 27.49
N PRO A 388 -2.83 -33.05 28.18
CA PRO A 388 -1.44 -33.22 27.72
C PRO A 388 -0.60 -34.21 28.57
N ALA A 389 0.65 -34.46 28.18
CA ALA A 389 1.67 -35.02 29.08
C ALA A 389 3.11 -34.58 28.72
N HIS A 390 3.90 -34.26 29.73
CA HIS A 390 5.34 -33.96 29.62
C HIS A 390 6.19 -35.24 29.56
N GLY A 391 7.38 -35.16 28.94
CA GLY A 391 8.42 -36.20 29.00
C GLY A 391 9.82 -35.58 28.87
N SER A 392 10.69 -35.87 29.83
CA SER A 392 11.97 -35.16 30.02
C SER A 392 13.16 -35.78 29.28
N ALA A 393 14.21 -34.96 29.19
CA ALA A 393 15.54 -35.22 28.62
C ALA A 393 16.19 -36.59 28.89
N THR A 394 17.05 -37.01 27.93
CA THR A 394 18.19 -37.89 28.20
C THR A 394 19.46 -37.33 27.54
N THR A 395 20.52 -37.22 28.34
CA THR A 395 21.86 -36.78 27.95
C THR A 395 22.65 -37.92 27.31
N VAL A 396 23.41 -37.67 26.24
CA VAL A 396 24.57 -38.51 25.88
C VAL A 396 25.76 -37.59 25.58
N ALA A 397 26.94 -38.03 26.02
CA ALA A 397 28.13 -37.20 26.17
C ALA A 397 29.01 -37.10 24.92
N SER A 398 29.92 -36.13 25.00
CA SER A 398 31.08 -35.89 24.15
C SER A 398 31.85 -37.14 23.73
N ASN A 399 32.50 -37.09 22.57
CA ASN A 399 33.76 -37.81 22.38
C ASN A 399 34.75 -36.97 21.56
N THR A 400 35.98 -36.83 22.07
CA THR A 400 37.07 -36.05 21.49
C THR A 400 38.18 -36.96 20.96
N ALA A 401 38.47 -36.84 19.66
CA ALA A 401 39.73 -37.21 19.01
C ALA A 401 39.76 -36.50 17.63
N GLY A 402 40.88 -36.08 17.06
CA GLY A 402 42.27 -36.15 17.52
C GLY A 402 43.20 -36.42 16.32
N SER A 403 43.82 -35.36 15.78
CA SER A 403 44.82 -35.39 14.67
C SER A 403 44.24 -35.86 13.30
N THR A 404 44.83 -35.57 12.12
CA THR A 404 46.22 -35.18 11.79
C THR A 404 46.27 -34.39 10.46
N MET A 405 47.33 -33.61 10.22
CA MET A 405 47.72 -33.04 8.91
C MET A 405 47.98 -34.13 7.85
N PRO A 406 48.01 -33.77 6.55
CA PRO A 406 49.30 -33.83 5.85
C PRO A 406 49.65 -32.55 5.05
N GLN A 407 50.95 -32.33 4.84
CA GLN A 407 51.51 -31.36 3.89
C GLN A 407 51.96 -32.04 2.58
N GLY A 408 52.16 -31.22 1.53
CA GLY A 408 52.86 -31.56 0.29
C GLY A 408 51.95 -31.62 -0.93
N SER A 409 52.30 -31.09 -2.11
CA SER A 409 53.51 -30.35 -2.52
C SER A 409 53.20 -29.41 -3.70
N ALA A 410 54.10 -28.47 -3.99
CA ALA A 410 53.92 -27.41 -4.99
C ALA A 410 54.20 -27.83 -6.44
N THR A 411 53.71 -27.02 -7.39
CA THR A 411 54.40 -26.75 -8.67
C THR A 411 54.27 -25.26 -9.01
N THR A 412 55.39 -24.63 -9.34
CA THR A 412 55.54 -23.20 -9.67
C THR A 412 55.66 -23.01 -11.18
N VAL A 413 55.07 -21.93 -11.72
CA VAL A 413 55.62 -21.25 -12.91
C VAL A 413 55.65 -19.74 -12.62
N ALA A 414 56.77 -19.09 -12.90
CA ALA A 414 57.03 -17.70 -12.58
C ALA A 414 56.78 -16.76 -13.78
N GLY A 415 56.51 -15.49 -13.47
CA GLY A 415 56.53 -14.36 -14.41
C GLY A 415 56.94 -13.10 -13.65
N THR A 416 58.09 -12.52 -13.99
CA THR A 416 58.84 -11.53 -13.19
C THR A 416 58.58 -10.08 -13.59
N GLU A 417 58.43 -9.21 -12.57
CA GLU A 417 58.96 -7.82 -12.45
C GLU A 417 58.59 -6.78 -13.57
N THR A 418 58.73 -5.46 -13.44
CA THR A 418 59.52 -4.57 -12.54
C THR A 418 58.80 -3.25 -12.17
N HIS A 419 59.12 -2.76 -10.96
CA HIS A 419 59.15 -1.38 -10.43
C HIS A 419 58.85 -0.13 -11.30
N GLY A 420 58.25 0.87 -10.63
CA GLY A 420 58.36 2.30 -10.97
C GLY A 420 57.62 3.22 -9.98
N SER A 421 58.32 3.81 -9.00
CA SER A 421 57.75 4.73 -8.00
C SER A 421 58.57 6.02 -7.92
N THR A 422 57.92 7.18 -7.91
CA THR A 422 58.56 8.46 -7.56
C THR A 422 57.59 9.44 -6.90
N THR A 423 58.06 10.11 -5.84
CA THR A 423 57.32 11.06 -4.99
C THR A 423 57.96 12.46 -4.99
N THR A 424 57.15 13.53 -5.01
CA THR A 424 57.36 14.87 -4.37
C THR A 424 56.11 15.74 -4.66
N ALA A 425 55.43 16.42 -3.73
CA ALA A 425 55.77 17.63 -2.95
C ALA A 425 56.14 18.86 -3.84
N GLY A 426 55.58 20.07 -3.69
CA GLY A 426 54.50 20.61 -2.84
C GLY A 426 54.44 22.17 -2.91
N SER A 427 53.55 22.80 -2.11
CA SER A 427 53.52 24.23 -1.71
C SER A 427 52.50 25.23 -2.33
N LYS A 428 52.02 26.09 -1.40
CA LYS A 428 51.22 27.34 -1.46
C LYS A 428 51.86 28.43 -2.37
N THR A 429 51.26 29.58 -2.74
CA THR A 429 50.37 30.51 -1.98
C THR A 429 49.69 31.61 -2.85
N THR A 430 48.56 32.17 -2.38
CA THR A 430 48.03 33.56 -2.54
C THR A 430 47.85 34.28 -3.90
N GLY A 431 46.60 34.64 -4.24
CA GLY A 431 46.11 36.04 -4.11
C GLY A 431 46.07 37.00 -5.33
N GLY A 432 44.86 37.43 -5.73
CA GLY A 432 44.59 38.84 -6.11
C GLY A 432 44.20 39.19 -7.57
N SER A 433 43.03 39.83 -7.70
CA SER A 433 42.66 40.88 -8.69
C SER A 433 42.20 40.54 -10.13
N THR A 434 40.97 40.98 -10.42
CA THR A 434 40.32 41.24 -11.73
C THR A 434 40.71 42.64 -12.31
N PRO A 435 40.24 43.15 -13.48
CA PRO A 435 39.20 42.66 -14.42
C PRO A 435 39.54 42.77 -15.95
N HIS A 436 38.49 42.65 -16.79
CA HIS A 436 38.42 42.74 -18.28
C HIS A 436 38.94 41.53 -19.07
N GLY A 437 38.26 41.05 -20.12
CA GLY A 437 36.95 41.45 -20.67
C GLY A 437 36.56 40.64 -21.92
N SER A 438 35.41 40.98 -22.53
CA SER A 438 34.85 40.44 -23.79
C SER A 438 34.12 39.09 -23.69
N ALA A 439 32.84 39.08 -24.10
CA ALA A 439 31.96 37.91 -24.05
C ALA A 439 31.00 37.87 -25.25
N THR A 440 30.63 36.66 -25.68
CA THR A 440 29.35 36.31 -26.36
C THR A 440 29.10 36.93 -27.77
N PRO A 441 28.02 36.55 -28.52
CA PRO A 441 26.94 35.61 -28.21
C PRO A 441 26.59 34.54 -29.28
N VAL A 442 25.68 33.65 -28.85
CA VAL A 442 24.79 32.80 -29.66
C VAL A 442 23.84 33.64 -30.52
N ALA A 443 23.45 33.17 -31.71
CA ALA A 443 22.45 33.81 -32.56
C ALA A 443 21.14 33.00 -32.64
N SER A 444 20.03 33.65 -32.29
CA SER A 444 18.65 33.20 -32.55
C SER A 444 18.19 33.70 -33.92
N ASN A 445 17.30 32.98 -34.59
CA ASN A 445 16.65 33.47 -35.82
C ASN A 445 15.13 33.63 -35.63
N THR A 446 14.63 34.81 -36.00
CA THR A 446 13.21 35.18 -36.04
C THR A 446 12.85 35.76 -37.40
N ALA A 447 11.55 35.77 -37.72
CA ALA A 447 11.02 36.01 -39.07
C ALA A 447 11.34 37.39 -39.69
N GLY A 448 11.35 37.43 -41.03
CA GLY A 448 11.38 38.66 -41.82
C GLY A 448 10.96 38.42 -43.28
N SER A 449 9.80 38.93 -43.69
CA SER A 449 9.27 38.85 -45.05
C SER A 449 9.77 40.01 -45.92
N SER A 450 10.13 39.76 -47.18
CA SER A 450 9.92 40.75 -48.24
C SER A 450 9.80 40.14 -49.64
N THR A 451 9.04 40.82 -50.49
CA THR A 451 8.66 40.45 -51.86
C THR A 451 9.55 41.09 -52.92
N THR A 452 9.83 40.40 -54.02
CA THR A 452 10.09 41.01 -55.34
C THR A 452 9.48 40.21 -56.50
N LYS A 453 8.99 40.93 -57.51
CA LYS A 453 8.44 40.39 -58.78
C LYS A 453 9.58 40.16 -59.78
N GLY A 454 9.41 39.27 -60.78
CA GLY A 454 10.41 39.16 -61.86
C GLY A 454 10.18 38.15 -62.99
N SER A 455 9.10 38.31 -63.77
CA SER A 455 8.94 37.80 -65.16
C SER A 455 8.95 36.29 -65.45
N ALA A 456 8.33 35.94 -66.57
CA ALA A 456 8.00 34.57 -66.99
C ALA A 456 8.78 34.12 -68.23
N THR A 457 8.89 32.79 -68.40
CA THR A 457 8.96 32.15 -69.73
C THR A 457 8.09 30.90 -69.71
N THR A 458 7.28 30.74 -70.75
CA THR A 458 6.22 29.72 -70.87
C THR A 458 6.71 28.47 -71.59
N VAL A 459 6.36 27.28 -71.10
CA VAL A 459 6.25 26.06 -71.94
C VAL A 459 4.94 25.36 -71.59
N ALA A 460 4.19 24.94 -72.62
CA ALA A 460 2.82 24.45 -72.50
C ALA A 460 2.73 22.95 -72.22
N GLY A 461 1.66 22.52 -71.53
CA GLY A 461 1.35 21.13 -71.24
C GLY A 461 -0.13 20.89 -70.98
N THR A 462 -0.90 20.70 -72.05
CA THR A 462 -2.21 20.01 -72.16
C THR A 462 -3.26 20.16 -71.04
N ALA A 463 -4.39 20.77 -71.39
CA ALA A 463 -5.58 20.88 -70.54
C ALA A 463 -6.55 19.68 -70.66
N SER A 464 -7.38 19.50 -69.63
CA SER A 464 -8.67 18.81 -69.70
C SER A 464 -9.70 19.55 -68.83
N PRO A 465 -11.01 19.44 -69.12
CA PRO A 465 -11.94 20.55 -68.93
C PRO A 465 -12.46 20.75 -67.50
N ALA A 466 -12.87 21.98 -67.22
CA ALA A 466 -13.35 22.41 -65.91
C ALA A 466 -14.71 21.80 -65.53
N ALA A 467 -14.83 21.38 -64.26
CA ALA A 467 -16.12 21.15 -63.61
C ALA A 467 -16.64 22.46 -62.99
N THR A 468 -17.93 22.72 -63.14
CA THR A 468 -18.59 23.90 -62.58
C THR A 468 -18.64 23.87 -61.03
N PRO A 469 -18.43 25.01 -60.35
CA PRO A 469 -18.57 25.07 -58.89
C PRO A 469 -20.05 25.07 -58.51
N VAL A 470 -20.48 24.06 -57.75
CA VAL A 470 -21.84 24.00 -57.19
C VAL A 470 -21.88 24.72 -55.85
N THR A 471 -22.43 25.94 -55.82
CA THR A 471 -22.56 26.75 -54.61
C THR A 471 -23.70 26.23 -53.73
N SER A 472 -23.40 25.43 -52.71
CA SER A 472 -24.36 25.04 -51.69
C SER A 472 -24.30 25.97 -50.47
N SER A 473 -25.38 26.72 -50.23
CA SER A 473 -25.52 27.53 -49.02
C SER A 473 -25.52 26.64 -47.76
N PRO A 474 -24.86 27.03 -46.65
CA PRO A 474 -24.76 26.20 -45.46
C PRO A 474 -26.10 26.12 -44.73
N VAL A 475 -26.62 24.90 -44.57
CA VAL A 475 -27.78 24.62 -43.72
C VAL A 475 -27.42 24.92 -42.25
N PRO A 476 -28.23 25.70 -41.50
CA PRO A 476 -27.95 25.99 -40.10
C PRO A 476 -28.01 24.71 -39.26
N ARG A 477 -26.87 24.30 -38.70
CA ARG A 477 -26.81 23.16 -37.79
C ARG A 477 -27.52 23.52 -36.48
N LYS A 478 -28.41 22.63 -35.99
CA LYS A 478 -28.95 22.73 -34.63
C LYS A 478 -27.81 22.86 -33.61
N PRO A 479 -27.94 23.69 -32.56
CA PRO A 479 -26.95 23.76 -31.49
C PRO A 479 -26.67 22.37 -30.94
N ARG A 480 -25.40 21.97 -30.89
CA ARG A 480 -24.98 20.75 -30.18
C ARG A 480 -25.40 20.93 -28.71
N PRO A 481 -26.05 19.94 -28.07
CA PRO A 481 -26.42 20.05 -26.66
C PRO A 481 -25.22 20.47 -25.83
N ALA A 482 -25.43 21.45 -24.93
CA ALA A 482 -24.38 21.91 -24.03
C ALA A 482 -23.96 20.73 -23.15
N ALA A 483 -22.85 20.11 -23.52
CA ALA A 483 -22.35 18.93 -22.82
C ALA A 483 -22.05 19.28 -21.36
N PRO A 484 -22.32 18.35 -20.41
CA PRO A 484 -22.48 18.65 -19.00
C PRO A 484 -21.30 19.45 -18.43
N LYS A 485 -21.61 20.39 -17.55
CA LYS A 485 -20.61 21.10 -16.76
C LYS A 485 -19.99 20.10 -15.80
N VAL A 486 -18.67 19.94 -15.88
CA VAL A 486 -17.91 19.15 -14.91
C VAL A 486 -17.90 19.92 -13.60
N ASP A 487 -18.45 19.32 -12.54
CA ASP A 487 -18.30 19.81 -11.18
C ASP A 487 -16.87 19.49 -10.71
N ALA A 488 -15.96 20.42 -10.98
CA ALA A 488 -14.54 20.23 -10.72
C ALA A 488 -14.20 20.15 -9.23
N LEU A 489 -14.99 20.81 -8.36
CA LEU A 489 -14.82 20.70 -6.90
C LEU A 489 -15.19 19.29 -6.44
N LYS A 490 -16.39 18.81 -6.81
CA LYS A 490 -16.84 17.46 -6.45
C LYS A 490 -15.88 16.41 -7.00
N LEU A 491 -15.46 16.54 -8.26
CA LEU A 491 -14.48 15.66 -8.89
C LEU A 491 -13.14 15.66 -8.15
N PHE A 492 -12.60 16.83 -7.77
CA PHE A 492 -11.34 16.95 -7.05
C PHE A 492 -11.39 16.24 -5.68
N THR A 493 -12.49 16.39 -4.96
CA THR A 493 -12.71 15.71 -3.67
C THR A 493 -12.94 14.21 -3.85
N GLN A 494 -13.73 13.79 -4.86
CA GLN A 494 -13.99 12.37 -5.15
C GLN A 494 -12.69 11.62 -5.50
N LEU A 495 -11.84 12.18 -6.37
CA LEU A 495 -10.53 11.62 -6.70
C LEU A 495 -9.53 11.63 -5.53
N GLY A 496 -9.89 12.18 -4.37
CA GLY A 496 -9.03 12.27 -3.20
C GLY A 496 -7.89 13.29 -3.32
N CYS A 497 -7.91 14.15 -4.34
CA CYS A 497 -6.88 15.19 -4.53
C CYS A 497 -6.78 16.13 -3.31
N ALA A 498 -7.88 16.33 -2.59
CA ALA A 498 -7.93 17.11 -1.35
C ALA A 498 -6.90 16.64 -0.30
N GLY A 499 -6.75 15.33 -0.06
CA GLY A 499 -5.80 14.81 0.95
C GLY A 499 -4.32 15.10 0.67
N CYS A 500 -3.99 15.50 -0.57
CA CYS A 500 -2.65 15.95 -0.95
C CYS A 500 -2.55 17.47 -1.17
N HIS A 501 -3.66 18.15 -1.47
CA HIS A 501 -3.64 19.51 -2.03
C HIS A 501 -4.63 20.51 -1.41
N ALA A 502 -5.45 20.13 -0.42
CA ALA A 502 -6.22 21.07 0.41
C ALA A 502 -5.26 21.89 1.31
N PRO A 503 -5.69 23.03 1.90
CA PRO A 503 -4.82 23.86 2.74
C PRO A 503 -4.25 23.04 3.91
N GLY A 504 -2.95 23.16 4.19
CA GLY A 504 -2.26 22.32 5.19
C GLY A 504 -1.79 20.94 4.68
N ALA A 505 -2.33 20.44 3.57
CA ALA A 505 -1.89 19.15 3.02
C ALA A 505 -0.48 19.20 2.41
N ARG A 506 0.19 18.04 2.39
CA ARG A 506 1.62 17.82 2.04
C ARG A 506 2.09 18.48 0.73
N TYR A 507 1.21 18.70 -0.25
CA TYR A 507 1.51 19.28 -1.56
C TYR A 507 0.64 20.52 -1.88
N HIS A 508 0.09 21.22 -0.88
CA HIS A 508 -0.72 22.43 -1.07
C HIS A 508 0.08 23.57 -1.73
N GLU A 509 1.17 24.01 -1.12
CA GLU A 509 2.01 25.10 -1.66
C GLU A 509 2.59 24.77 -3.05
N GLN A 510 2.72 23.48 -3.38
CA GLN A 510 3.18 23.03 -4.68
C GLN A 510 2.09 23.16 -5.75
N ILE A 511 0.80 22.91 -5.43
CA ILE A 511 -0.29 23.01 -6.42
C ILE A 511 -0.52 24.45 -6.89
N ALA A 512 -0.22 25.45 -6.06
CA ALA A 512 -0.25 26.86 -6.45
C ALA A 512 0.65 27.17 -7.67
N ARG A 513 1.73 26.39 -7.87
CA ARG A 513 2.64 26.51 -9.03
C ARG A 513 1.97 26.08 -10.35
N ALA A 514 0.85 25.36 -10.32
CA ALA A 514 0.10 24.98 -11.52
C ALA A 514 -0.40 26.22 -12.31
N SER A 515 -0.67 27.33 -11.64
CA SER A 515 -0.98 28.63 -12.29
C SER A 515 0.03 29.05 -13.37
N ARG A 516 1.30 28.65 -13.21
CA ARG A 516 2.43 28.99 -14.10
C ARG A 516 2.64 28.03 -15.27
N ARG A 517 1.83 26.96 -15.38
CA ARG A 517 1.91 25.93 -16.44
C ARG A 517 0.76 26.07 -17.43
N SER A 518 0.98 25.63 -18.66
CA SER A 518 -0.09 25.59 -19.67
C SER A 518 -1.16 24.56 -19.30
N ASP A 519 -2.39 24.78 -19.77
CA ASP A 519 -3.49 23.84 -19.56
C ASP A 519 -3.14 22.45 -20.12
N ALA A 520 -2.48 22.39 -21.29
CA ALA A 520 -2.09 21.14 -21.95
C ALA A 520 -1.02 20.36 -21.17
N GLU A 521 0.02 21.02 -20.65
CA GLU A 521 1.01 20.37 -19.77
C GLU A 521 0.34 19.73 -18.55
N LEU A 522 -0.55 20.48 -17.89
CA LEU A 522 -1.23 20.03 -16.69
C LEU A 522 -2.26 18.93 -16.97
N VAL A 523 -2.96 18.96 -18.10
CA VAL A 523 -3.87 17.86 -18.49
C VAL A 523 -3.10 16.58 -18.71
N ARG A 524 -1.92 16.62 -19.36
CA ARG A 524 -1.06 15.43 -19.48
C ARG A 524 -0.53 14.98 -18.12
N TRP A 525 -0.06 15.91 -17.29
CA TRP A 525 0.47 15.63 -15.95
C TRP A 525 -0.58 14.99 -15.04
N VAL A 526 -1.76 15.59 -14.91
CA VAL A 526 -2.85 15.07 -14.07
C VAL A 526 -3.27 13.67 -14.54
N ARG A 527 -3.27 13.40 -15.85
CA ARG A 527 -3.63 12.08 -16.37
C ARG A 527 -2.51 11.04 -16.18
N ASN A 528 -1.24 11.39 -16.42
CA ASN A 528 -0.12 10.46 -16.44
C ASN A 528 1.15 11.02 -15.75
N PRO A 529 1.13 11.31 -14.43
CA PRO A 529 2.22 12.03 -13.78
C PRO A 529 3.52 11.21 -13.76
N GLU A 530 3.42 9.89 -13.61
CA GLU A 530 4.55 8.93 -13.60
C GLU A 530 5.39 8.98 -14.89
N GLN A 531 4.77 9.31 -16.05
CA GLN A 531 5.49 9.46 -17.32
C GLN A 531 6.40 10.70 -17.37
N PHE A 532 6.12 11.71 -16.54
CA PHE A 532 6.87 12.97 -16.48
C PHE A 532 7.80 13.02 -15.26
N GLN A 533 7.45 12.32 -14.18
CA GLN A 533 8.26 12.19 -12.98
C GLN A 533 8.05 10.78 -12.39
N PRO A 534 8.91 9.81 -12.74
CA PRO A 534 8.87 8.48 -12.15
C PRO A 534 9.02 8.53 -10.62
N GLY A 535 8.28 7.70 -9.91
CA GLY A 535 8.20 7.70 -8.44
C GLY A 535 7.46 8.91 -7.86
N THR A 536 6.56 9.54 -8.61
CA THR A 536 5.79 10.69 -8.14
C THR A 536 4.68 10.27 -7.15
N PRO A 537 4.43 11.03 -6.07
CA PRO A 537 3.36 10.73 -5.12
C PRO A 537 1.94 10.89 -5.70
N MET A 538 1.78 11.46 -6.90
CA MET A 538 0.48 11.68 -7.56
C MET A 538 -0.04 10.41 -8.29
N PRO A 539 -1.33 10.01 -8.15
CA PRO A 539 -1.89 8.87 -8.89
C PRO A 539 -2.01 9.11 -10.39
N THR A 540 -2.03 8.01 -11.16
CA THR A 540 -2.36 8.04 -12.59
C THR A 540 -3.88 8.04 -12.74
N TYR A 541 -4.42 9.08 -13.40
CA TYR A 541 -5.87 9.24 -13.64
C TYR A 541 -6.25 9.11 -15.11
N ALA A 542 -5.38 8.54 -15.96
CA ALA A 542 -5.53 8.50 -17.41
C ALA A 542 -6.85 7.87 -17.89
N ASP A 543 -7.28 6.82 -17.19
CA ASP A 543 -8.47 6.02 -17.51
C ASP A 543 -9.74 6.56 -16.83
N LEU A 544 -9.58 7.37 -15.78
CA LEU A 544 -10.68 7.99 -15.00
C LEU A 544 -11.04 9.39 -15.49
N LEU A 545 -10.08 10.08 -16.11
CA LEU A 545 -10.23 11.43 -16.63
C LEU A 545 -10.00 11.43 -18.14
N ASP A 546 -11.05 11.67 -18.92
CA ASP A 546 -10.88 12.07 -20.31
C ASP A 546 -10.23 13.47 -20.41
N GLU A 547 -9.72 13.82 -21.58
CA GLU A 547 -8.96 15.06 -21.79
C GLU A 547 -9.80 16.32 -21.45
N ARG A 548 -11.11 16.27 -21.70
CA ARG A 548 -12.06 17.35 -21.42
C ARG A 548 -12.28 17.53 -19.92
N THR A 549 -12.43 16.44 -19.19
CA THR A 549 -12.72 16.40 -17.75
C THR A 549 -11.47 16.79 -16.98
N ALA A 550 -10.30 16.28 -17.39
CA ALA A 550 -9.00 16.76 -16.92
C ALA A 550 -8.83 18.28 -17.17
N LEU A 551 -9.20 18.79 -18.35
CA LEU A 551 -9.10 20.24 -18.64
C LEU A 551 -9.99 21.09 -17.74
N ALA A 552 -11.21 20.64 -17.45
CA ALA A 552 -12.11 21.33 -16.53
C ALA A 552 -11.54 21.36 -15.09
N LEU A 553 -11.02 20.22 -14.62
CA LEU A 553 -10.36 20.09 -13.32
C LEU A 553 -9.12 21.00 -13.22
N VAL A 554 -8.24 20.96 -14.23
CA VAL A 554 -7.04 21.80 -14.33
C VAL A 554 -7.38 23.29 -14.27
N ARG A 555 -8.42 23.74 -14.97
CA ARG A 555 -8.84 25.15 -14.97
C ARG A 555 -9.36 25.59 -13.60
N TRP A 556 -10.13 24.75 -12.92
CA TRP A 556 -10.59 25.01 -11.56
C TRP A 556 -9.43 25.05 -10.54
N VAL A 557 -8.45 24.16 -10.68
CA VAL A 557 -7.20 24.19 -9.90
C VAL A 557 -6.46 25.51 -10.14
N LYS A 558 -6.30 25.93 -11.39
CA LYS A 558 -5.63 27.19 -11.75
C LYS A 558 -6.37 28.45 -11.27
N SER A 559 -7.68 28.40 -11.11
CA SER A 559 -8.46 29.49 -10.50
C SER A 559 -8.42 29.52 -8.95
N GLY A 560 -7.55 28.72 -8.32
CA GLY A 560 -7.38 28.69 -6.87
C GLY A 560 -8.36 27.78 -6.13
N GLY A 561 -9.10 26.92 -6.83
CA GLY A 561 -10.10 26.03 -6.24
C GLY A 561 -9.65 25.22 -5.01
N PRO A 562 -8.45 24.60 -5.00
CA PRO A 562 -7.94 23.88 -3.83
C PRO A 562 -7.80 24.73 -2.57
N ALA A 563 -7.62 26.05 -2.69
CA ALA A 563 -7.54 26.97 -1.56
C ALA A 563 -8.92 27.36 -0.99
N THR A 564 -10.03 27.02 -1.68
CA THR A 564 -11.39 27.20 -1.16
C THR A 564 -11.92 25.97 -0.40
N LEU A 565 -11.11 24.93 -0.25
CA LEU A 565 -11.42 23.77 0.58
C LEU A 565 -11.23 24.12 2.06
N ALA A 566 -11.92 23.39 2.93
CA ALA A 566 -11.55 23.38 4.35
C ALA A 566 -10.08 22.92 4.49
N PRO A 567 -9.31 23.45 5.45
CA PRO A 567 -7.98 22.93 5.74
C PRO A 567 -8.03 21.43 6.02
N ALA A 568 -7.05 20.69 5.49
CA ALA A 568 -6.74 19.36 6.01
C ALA A 568 -6.40 19.52 7.49
N ALA A 569 -7.06 18.74 8.35
CA ALA A 569 -6.73 18.74 9.77
C ALA A 569 -5.37 18.06 9.97
N HIS A 570 -4.56 18.63 10.88
CA HIS A 570 -3.22 18.16 11.26
C HIS A 570 -3.26 17.32 12.54
#